data_AF-A0A2G9M2P1-F1
#
_entry.id   AF-A0A2G9M2P1-F1
#
_cell.length_a   1.000
_cell.length_b   1.000
_cell.length_c   1.000
_cell.angle_alpha   90.00
_cell.angle_beta   90.00
_cell.angle_gamma   90.00
#
_symmetry.space_group_name_H-M   'P 1'
#
loop_
_entity.id
_entity.type
_entity.pdbx_description
1 polymer ?
#
loop_
_entity_poly.entity_id
_entity_poly.type
_entity_poly.pdbx_seq_one_letter_code
_entity_poly.pdbx_strand_id
1 'polypeptide(L)'
;MKQHDIKIMSIVVILALVLVAALLISSPSVGKAANLPGIENINLTGAGMYQIALPAESLSTEITASLNAEESQTFDLIVENQDDENYLVTLNLNDILVAQDLLAADGDSSSLYLDDADAQADLEVSIVGNQLSLRNLHFSAPDRSAIRLLREDGTPYLSVIRVQPGSQFSAVLEAVSSSTPDFTIVDGDILDIEEEDNRTTARYVLDIPDEPQSFVVDIISTVQGLETHAYFTFAVDGVVYQFDQEGSPAMNLRVAEDGSGELEVRFRATKDIQPFSLPCMPDETSLDALFADTDVRHVYSYDPVSAERLIWTNGAPSDFDQISVFKSYFVRLAHNDEETVTFSCLLEQPGSVENNLPDLAASRQQTLPAGWNPFSLPGTVPKPLNTFTSVENYELYTCGQNYRCEQIDVDTPLQPGRFYWISTPNRLPLRYSIE
;
A
#
# COMPACT_ATOMS: atom_id res chain seq x y z
N MET A 1 58.82 13.14 -29.14
CA MET A 1 58.28 11.82 -28.77
C MET A 1 59.05 10.75 -29.52
N LYS A 2 59.60 9.77 -28.82
CA LYS A 2 60.26 8.63 -29.47
C LYS A 2 59.15 7.77 -30.10
N GLN A 3 59.46 7.07 -31.18
CA GLN A 3 58.50 6.20 -31.90
C GLN A 3 57.85 5.14 -30.99
N HIS A 4 58.49 4.85 -29.86
CA HIS A 4 57.98 3.99 -28.80
C HIS A 4 56.80 4.59 -28.01
N ASP A 5 56.80 5.91 -27.81
CA ASP A 5 55.76 6.62 -27.03
C ASP A 5 54.44 6.67 -27.82
N ILE A 6 54.52 6.81 -29.15
CA ILE A 6 53.36 6.83 -30.04
C ILE A 6 52.66 5.47 -30.07
N LYS A 7 53.43 4.37 -30.06
CA LYS A 7 52.86 3.01 -30.07
C LYS A 7 52.14 2.68 -28.76
N ILE A 8 52.71 3.06 -27.63
CA ILE A 8 52.08 2.85 -26.31
C ILE A 8 50.78 3.66 -26.23
N MET A 9 50.81 4.93 -26.64
CA MET A 9 49.62 5.78 -26.61
C MET A 9 48.49 5.24 -27.50
N SER A 10 48.83 4.71 -28.68
CA SER A 10 47.84 4.13 -29.61
C SER A 10 47.19 2.87 -29.03
N ILE A 11 47.96 2.01 -28.36
CA ILE A 11 47.43 0.81 -27.71
C ILE A 11 46.49 1.17 -26.56
N VAL A 12 46.85 2.16 -25.74
CA VAL A 12 46.02 2.63 -24.63
C VAL A 12 44.69 3.22 -25.13
N VAL A 13 44.72 3.99 -26.20
CA VAL A 13 43.50 4.57 -26.82
C VAL A 13 42.60 3.48 -27.39
N ILE A 14 43.16 2.48 -28.08
CA ILE A 14 42.38 1.34 -28.61
C ILE A 14 41.78 0.53 -27.47
N LEU A 15 42.53 0.27 -26.39
CA LEU A 15 42.03 -0.48 -25.24
C LEU A 15 40.89 0.28 -24.53
N ALA A 16 41.03 1.60 -24.37
CA ALA A 16 39.98 2.43 -23.79
C ALA A 16 38.71 2.44 -24.66
N LEU A 17 38.85 2.51 -25.99
CA LEU A 17 37.72 2.42 -26.93
C LEU A 17 37.02 1.06 -26.88
N VAL A 18 37.78 -0.04 -26.79
CA VAL A 18 37.21 -1.40 -26.65
C VAL A 18 36.51 -1.56 -25.30
N LEU A 19 37.05 -0.98 -24.22
CA LEU A 19 36.43 -1.04 -22.90
C LEU A 19 35.13 -0.23 -22.84
N VAL A 20 35.10 0.96 -23.45
CA VAL A 20 33.90 1.80 -23.57
C VAL A 20 32.85 1.11 -24.43
N ALA A 21 33.24 0.53 -25.57
CA ALA A 21 32.33 -0.26 -26.41
C ALA A 21 31.79 -1.49 -25.67
N ALA A 22 32.62 -2.20 -24.91
CA ALA A 22 32.18 -3.34 -24.10
C ALA A 22 31.25 -2.92 -22.96
N LEU A 23 31.47 -1.77 -22.32
CA LEU A 23 30.58 -1.22 -21.29
C LEU A 23 29.24 -0.76 -21.87
N LEU A 24 29.22 -0.19 -23.07
CA LEU A 24 27.99 0.19 -23.78
C LEU A 24 27.19 -1.04 -24.25
N ILE A 25 27.86 -2.11 -24.68
CA ILE A 25 27.21 -3.34 -25.17
C ILE A 25 26.78 -4.27 -24.02
N SER A 26 27.33 -4.11 -22.81
CA SER A 26 27.06 -5.01 -21.67
C SER A 26 26.09 -4.47 -20.62
N SER A 27 25.33 -3.41 -20.91
CA SER A 27 24.18 -3.05 -20.07
C SER A 27 23.10 -4.12 -20.28
N PRO A 28 22.89 -5.04 -19.33
CA PRO A 28 21.82 -6.01 -19.47
C PRO A 28 20.55 -5.28 -19.03
N SER A 29 19.83 -4.69 -19.97
CA SER A 29 18.42 -4.41 -19.76
C SER A 29 17.70 -5.76 -19.78
N VAL A 30 17.68 -6.41 -18.60
CA VAL A 30 16.90 -7.63 -18.43
C VAL A 30 15.45 -7.19 -18.27
N GLY A 31 14.82 -6.89 -19.40
CA GLY A 31 13.37 -6.66 -19.46
C GLY A 31 12.68 -7.93 -19.01
N LYS A 32 12.12 -7.92 -17.79
CA LYS A 32 11.18 -8.96 -17.36
C LYS A 32 9.86 -8.68 -18.05
N ALA A 33 9.36 -9.66 -18.79
CA ALA A 33 8.01 -9.64 -19.33
C ALA A 33 6.98 -9.48 -18.18
N ALA A 34 6.08 -8.52 -18.31
CA ALA A 34 4.86 -8.42 -17.51
C ALA A 34 3.65 -8.29 -18.44
N ASN A 35 2.55 -8.95 -18.09
CA ASN A 35 1.27 -8.85 -18.79
C ASN A 35 0.64 -7.49 -18.49
N LEU A 36 0.26 -6.77 -19.53
CA LEU A 36 -0.58 -5.58 -19.42
C LEU A 36 -2.00 -5.99 -18.97
N PRO A 37 -2.56 -5.40 -17.90
CA PRO A 37 -4.00 -5.39 -17.72
C PRO A 37 -4.60 -4.43 -18.75
N GLY A 38 -5.41 -4.93 -19.69
CA GLY A 38 -6.16 -4.07 -20.61
C GLY A 38 -6.30 -4.54 -22.06
N ILE A 39 -5.61 -5.60 -22.48
CA ILE A 39 -5.91 -6.25 -23.77
C ILE A 39 -6.55 -7.60 -23.46
N GLU A 40 -7.89 -7.63 -23.43
CA GLU A 40 -8.63 -8.89 -23.41
C GLU A 40 -8.26 -9.70 -24.67
N ASN A 41 -8.05 -11.01 -24.53
CA ASN A 41 -7.80 -11.89 -25.67
C ASN A 41 -8.87 -11.67 -26.75
N ILE A 42 -8.47 -11.14 -27.91
CA ILE A 42 -9.40 -10.88 -29.01
C ILE A 42 -9.75 -12.23 -29.64
N ASN A 43 -11.02 -12.62 -29.53
CA ASN A 43 -11.54 -13.85 -30.13
C ASN A 43 -11.80 -13.61 -31.63
N LEU A 44 -10.92 -14.13 -32.49
CA LEU A 44 -10.93 -13.93 -33.94
C LEU A 44 -12.01 -14.76 -34.68
N THR A 45 -13.09 -15.18 -34.02
CA THR A 45 -14.18 -15.93 -34.68
C THR A 45 -14.92 -15.14 -35.76
N GLY A 46 -14.58 -13.86 -35.98
CA GLY A 46 -14.86 -13.11 -37.20
C GLY A 46 -13.70 -12.16 -37.55
N ALA A 47 -13.36 -12.07 -38.84
CA ALA A 47 -12.46 -11.01 -39.34
C ALA A 47 -13.08 -9.63 -39.06
N GLY A 48 -12.27 -8.67 -38.60
CA GLY A 48 -12.73 -7.35 -38.17
C GLY A 48 -11.58 -6.37 -37.92
N MET A 49 -11.92 -5.09 -37.81
CA MET A 49 -11.00 -4.00 -37.45
C MET A 49 -11.10 -3.75 -35.95
N TYR A 50 -9.96 -3.67 -35.26
CA TYR A 50 -9.89 -3.45 -33.82
C TYR A 50 -9.07 -2.19 -33.54
N GLN A 51 -9.63 -1.27 -32.75
CA GLN A 51 -8.91 -0.08 -32.30
C GLN A 51 -8.17 -0.41 -31.01
N ILE A 52 -6.86 -0.16 -31.00
CA ILE A 52 -6.03 -0.34 -29.81
C ILE A 52 -5.44 1.03 -29.45
N ALA A 53 -5.83 1.55 -28.30
CA ALA A 53 -5.23 2.74 -27.72
C ALA A 53 -4.01 2.31 -26.89
N LEU A 54 -2.82 2.75 -27.29
CA LEU A 54 -1.63 2.64 -26.45
C LEU A 54 -1.55 3.90 -25.56
N PRO A 55 -1.42 3.78 -24.23
CA PRO A 55 -1.25 4.93 -23.36
C PRO A 55 0.00 5.72 -23.75
N ALA A 56 -0.10 7.04 -23.92
CA ALA A 56 1.01 7.92 -24.33
C ALA A 56 2.24 7.79 -23.42
N GLU A 57 2.02 7.46 -22.15
CA GLU A 57 2.98 7.59 -21.08
C GLU A 57 3.92 6.37 -20.93
N SER A 58 3.89 5.47 -21.92
CA SER A 58 4.63 4.20 -21.95
C SER A 58 5.90 4.21 -22.81
N LEU A 59 6.29 5.36 -23.37
CA LEU A 59 7.43 5.51 -24.29
C LEU A 59 8.40 6.61 -23.82
N SER A 60 8.96 6.47 -22.62
CA SER A 60 10.02 7.37 -22.12
C SER A 60 11.39 6.69 -22.12
N THR A 61 11.96 6.51 -23.29
CA THR A 61 13.43 6.54 -23.51
C THR A 61 13.67 6.85 -24.98
N GLU A 62 14.31 7.99 -25.25
CA GLU A 62 14.67 8.57 -26.57
C GLU A 62 14.34 7.71 -27.80
N ILE A 63 13.08 7.76 -28.22
CA ILE A 63 12.71 7.52 -29.60
C ILE A 63 13.08 8.78 -30.35
N THR A 64 14.14 8.69 -31.16
CA THR A 64 14.40 9.74 -32.16
C THR A 64 13.74 9.38 -33.48
N ALA A 65 12.44 9.10 -33.45
CA ALA A 65 11.57 9.41 -34.58
C ALA A 65 11.19 10.88 -34.41
N SER A 66 11.38 11.72 -35.43
CA SER A 66 10.96 13.12 -35.36
C SER A 66 9.43 13.22 -35.40
N LEU A 67 8.75 12.89 -34.30
CA LEU A 67 7.30 12.99 -34.12
C LEU A 67 7.04 13.36 -32.65
N ASN A 68 6.34 14.48 -32.43
CA ASN A 68 6.24 15.17 -31.14
C ASN A 68 5.71 14.28 -30.00
N ALA A 69 6.40 14.32 -28.86
CA ALA A 69 6.24 13.44 -27.70
C ALA A 69 5.04 13.76 -26.77
N GLU A 70 3.93 14.33 -27.25
CA GLU A 70 2.88 14.88 -26.37
C GLU A 70 1.46 14.33 -26.57
N GLU A 71 1.20 13.35 -27.43
CA GLU A 71 -0.16 12.82 -27.63
C GLU A 71 -0.22 11.28 -27.63
N SER A 72 -1.25 10.71 -26.98
CA SER A 72 -1.59 9.29 -27.11
C SER A 72 -1.85 8.97 -28.57
N GLN A 73 -1.09 8.04 -29.11
CA GLN A 73 -1.26 7.58 -30.48
C GLN A 73 -2.16 6.34 -30.48
N THR A 74 -3.25 6.43 -31.23
CA THR A 74 -4.15 5.29 -31.47
C THR A 74 -3.72 4.59 -32.74
N PHE A 75 -3.50 3.28 -32.65
CA PHE A 75 -3.18 2.46 -33.80
C PHE A 75 -4.39 1.61 -34.18
N ASP A 76 -4.66 1.51 -35.47
CA ASP A 76 -5.63 0.58 -36.02
C ASP A 76 -4.94 -0.74 -36.30
N LEU A 77 -5.29 -1.77 -35.53
CA LEU A 77 -4.84 -3.13 -35.77
C LEU A 77 -5.86 -3.84 -36.66
N ILE A 78 -5.44 -4.15 -37.88
CA ILE A 78 -6.23 -4.89 -38.85
C ILE A 78 -5.69 -6.31 -38.93
N VAL A 79 -6.56 -7.29 -38.69
CA VAL A 79 -6.23 -8.71 -38.79
C VAL A 79 -7.07 -9.30 -39.92
N GLU A 80 -6.40 -9.61 -41.03
CA GLU A 80 -7.04 -10.20 -42.20
C GLU A 80 -6.68 -11.68 -42.29
N ASN A 81 -7.69 -12.56 -42.27
CA ASN A 81 -7.47 -13.96 -42.59
C ASN A 81 -7.04 -14.08 -44.06
N GLN A 82 -5.85 -14.62 -44.30
CA GLN A 82 -5.34 -14.88 -45.66
C GLN A 82 -5.74 -16.29 -46.11
N ASP A 83 -5.66 -17.26 -45.20
CA ASP A 83 -6.12 -18.64 -45.40
C ASP A 83 -6.41 -19.35 -44.06
N ASP A 84 -6.66 -20.67 -44.11
CA ASP A 84 -7.01 -21.49 -42.95
C ASP A 84 -5.89 -21.55 -41.87
N GLU A 85 -4.66 -21.17 -42.21
CA GLU A 85 -3.48 -21.29 -41.35
C GLU A 85 -2.79 -19.94 -41.08
N ASN A 86 -3.05 -18.89 -41.87
CA ASN A 86 -2.31 -17.63 -41.82
C ASN A 86 -3.22 -16.38 -41.69
N TYR A 87 -2.72 -15.42 -40.90
CA TYR A 87 -3.32 -14.11 -40.69
C TYR A 87 -2.32 -13.01 -41.03
N LEU A 88 -2.75 -12.02 -41.80
CA LEU A 88 -2.00 -10.80 -42.02
C LEU A 88 -2.37 -9.80 -40.94
N VAL A 89 -1.39 -9.37 -40.17
CA VAL A 89 -1.55 -8.33 -39.15
C VAL A 89 -0.96 -7.04 -39.71
N THR A 90 -1.77 -5.99 -39.70
CA THR A 90 -1.41 -4.67 -40.19
C THR A 90 -1.67 -3.65 -39.10
N LEU A 91 -0.67 -2.84 -38.78
CA LEU A 91 -0.77 -1.75 -37.82
C LEU A 91 -0.71 -0.43 -38.58
N ASN A 92 -1.77 0.38 -38.46
CA ASN A 92 -1.83 1.70 -39.08
C ASN A 92 -1.87 2.81 -38.01
N LEU A 93 -1.22 3.92 -38.30
CA LEU A 93 -1.35 5.17 -37.56
C LEU A 93 -1.93 6.22 -38.51
N ASN A 94 -3.16 6.67 -38.27
CA ASN A 94 -3.85 7.65 -39.13
C ASN A 94 -3.84 7.25 -40.62
N ASP A 95 -4.24 6.02 -40.94
CA ASP A 95 -4.23 5.41 -42.28
C ASP A 95 -2.84 5.20 -42.92
N ILE A 96 -1.75 5.49 -42.20
CA ILE A 96 -0.38 5.20 -42.64
C ILE A 96 0.02 3.83 -42.14
N LEU A 97 0.47 2.96 -43.05
CA LEU A 97 1.06 1.67 -42.68
C LEU A 97 2.33 1.89 -41.86
N VAL A 98 2.30 1.44 -40.61
CA VAL A 98 3.45 1.50 -39.70
C VAL A 98 4.17 0.17 -39.69
N ALA A 99 3.43 -0.93 -39.56
CA ALA A 99 4.01 -2.25 -39.51
C ALA A 99 3.08 -3.29 -40.12
N GLN A 100 3.65 -4.34 -40.69
CA GLN A 100 2.93 -5.45 -41.28
C GLN A 100 3.70 -6.75 -41.05
N ASP A 101 2.99 -7.80 -40.64
CA ASP A 101 3.57 -9.14 -40.59
C ASP A 101 2.52 -10.24 -40.80
N LEU A 102 2.99 -11.44 -41.11
CA LEU A 102 2.19 -12.65 -41.26
C LEU A 102 2.33 -13.51 -40.01
N LEU A 103 1.21 -13.96 -39.46
CA LEU A 103 1.17 -14.84 -38.30
C LEU A 103 0.51 -16.17 -38.66
N ALA A 104 1.15 -17.28 -38.30
CA ALA A 104 0.55 -18.62 -38.41
C ALA A 104 -0.26 -19.01 -37.16
N ALA A 105 -1.43 -19.61 -37.36
CA ALA A 105 -2.39 -19.95 -36.30
C ALA A 105 -1.88 -21.01 -35.28
N ASP A 106 -0.74 -21.65 -35.55
CA ASP A 106 -0.16 -22.75 -34.76
C ASP A 106 0.81 -22.30 -33.65
N GLY A 107 0.76 -21.02 -33.26
CA GLY A 107 1.54 -20.49 -32.14
C GLY A 107 2.62 -19.50 -32.53
N ASP A 108 2.44 -18.80 -33.64
CA ASP A 108 3.42 -17.88 -34.18
C ASP A 108 3.45 -16.54 -33.42
N SER A 109 4.62 -15.91 -33.43
CA SER A 109 4.84 -14.59 -32.84
C SER A 109 5.68 -13.73 -33.77
N SER A 110 5.19 -12.53 -34.05
CA SER A 110 5.88 -11.47 -34.78
C SER A 110 6.39 -10.41 -33.81
N SER A 111 7.54 -9.84 -34.15
CA SER A 111 8.05 -8.61 -33.55
C SER A 111 7.84 -7.46 -34.52
N LEU A 112 7.00 -6.49 -34.15
CA LEU A 112 6.72 -5.32 -34.96
C LEU A 112 7.58 -4.14 -34.50
N TYR A 113 8.27 -3.55 -35.47
CA TYR A 113 9.06 -2.33 -35.33
C TYR A 113 8.15 -1.15 -35.68
N LEU A 114 8.09 -0.14 -34.83
CA LEU A 114 7.26 1.06 -35.10
C LEU A 114 8.03 2.16 -35.82
N ASP A 115 9.36 2.00 -35.95
CA ASP A 115 10.25 2.88 -36.70
C ASP A 115 11.13 2.06 -37.66
N ASP A 116 11.10 2.40 -38.95
CA ASP A 116 11.91 1.78 -40.01
C ASP A 116 13.42 1.94 -39.79
N ALA A 117 13.83 2.87 -38.92
CA ALA A 117 15.23 3.09 -38.55
C ALA A 117 15.66 2.32 -37.29
N ASP A 118 14.74 1.70 -36.56
CA ASP A 118 15.03 0.96 -35.33
C ASP A 118 15.33 -0.53 -35.61
N ALA A 119 16.34 -1.06 -34.92
CA ALA A 119 16.70 -2.48 -34.94
C ALA A 119 16.11 -3.23 -33.74
N GLN A 120 15.47 -2.53 -32.81
CA GLN A 120 14.83 -3.06 -31.62
C GLN A 120 13.31 -3.02 -31.79
N ALA A 121 12.63 -4.12 -31.50
CA ALA A 121 11.18 -4.22 -31.71
C ALA A 121 10.41 -3.71 -30.49
N ASP A 122 9.45 -2.83 -30.71
CA ASP A 122 8.62 -2.24 -29.64
C ASP A 122 7.44 -3.13 -29.25
N LEU A 123 6.90 -3.89 -30.19
CA LEU A 123 5.70 -4.72 -29.98
C LEU A 123 5.97 -6.18 -30.34
N GLU A 124 5.36 -7.08 -29.57
CA GLU A 124 5.25 -8.51 -29.85
C GLU A 124 3.77 -8.83 -30.09
N VAL A 125 3.45 -9.35 -31.27
CA VAL A 125 2.11 -9.86 -31.63
C VAL A 125 2.21 -11.37 -31.69
N SER A 126 1.38 -12.09 -30.94
CA SER A 126 1.34 -13.56 -30.98
C SER A 126 -0.06 -14.06 -31.27
N ILE A 127 -0.15 -15.17 -32.00
CA ILE A 127 -1.40 -15.88 -32.25
C ILE A 127 -1.28 -17.33 -31.80
N VAL A 128 -2.21 -17.78 -30.96
CA VAL A 128 -2.29 -19.19 -30.52
C VAL A 128 -3.72 -19.67 -30.71
N GLY A 129 -3.97 -20.50 -31.72
CA GLY A 129 -5.33 -20.85 -32.12
C GLY A 129 -6.06 -19.62 -32.68
N ASN A 130 -7.18 -19.22 -32.06
CA ASN A 130 -7.98 -18.05 -32.47
C ASN A 130 -7.80 -16.84 -31.54
N GLN A 131 -6.75 -16.83 -30.73
CA GLN A 131 -6.45 -15.74 -29.80
C GLN A 131 -5.25 -14.96 -30.27
N LEU A 132 -5.43 -13.66 -30.46
CA LEU A 132 -4.37 -12.70 -30.70
C LEU A 132 -3.99 -12.01 -29.39
N SER A 133 -2.70 -11.97 -29.08
CA SER A 133 -2.14 -11.24 -27.95
C SER A 133 -1.13 -10.21 -28.47
N LEU A 134 -1.23 -8.98 -27.97
CA LEU A 134 -0.29 -7.89 -28.27
C LEU A 134 0.41 -7.48 -26.98
N ARG A 135 1.73 -7.37 -27.01
CA ARG A 135 2.54 -6.98 -25.85
C ARG A 135 3.54 -5.90 -26.23
N ASN A 136 3.59 -4.81 -25.47
CA ASN A 136 4.67 -3.83 -25.59
C ASN A 136 5.92 -4.38 -24.90
N LEU A 137 7.01 -4.52 -25.64
CA LEU A 137 8.28 -5.10 -25.18
C LEU A 137 9.10 -4.12 -24.33
N HIS A 138 8.79 -2.83 -24.39
CA HIS A 138 9.53 -1.75 -23.74
C HIS A 138 8.71 -0.92 -22.75
N PHE A 139 7.46 -1.32 -22.49
CA PHE A 139 6.69 -0.72 -21.41
C PHE A 139 7.32 -1.05 -20.05
N SER A 140 7.77 -0.01 -19.36
CA SER A 140 7.96 -0.05 -17.91
C SER A 140 6.72 0.53 -17.26
N ALA A 141 6.03 -0.25 -16.43
CA ALA A 141 4.99 0.33 -15.58
C ALA A 141 5.65 1.42 -14.72
N PRO A 142 4.98 2.58 -14.53
CA PRO A 142 5.48 3.58 -13.62
C PRO A 142 5.59 2.97 -12.22
N ASP A 143 6.72 3.22 -11.55
CA ASP A 143 6.89 2.80 -10.17
C ASP A 143 5.94 3.62 -9.28
N ARG A 144 5.38 2.98 -8.24
CA ARG A 144 4.66 3.70 -7.17
C ARG A 144 5.57 4.81 -6.63
N SER A 145 5.01 5.99 -6.40
CA SER A 145 5.77 7.12 -5.89
C SER A 145 6.11 6.96 -4.40
N ALA A 146 7.35 7.22 -4.01
CA ALA A 146 7.73 7.34 -2.61
C ALA A 146 7.38 8.74 -2.08
N ILE A 147 6.46 8.82 -1.11
CA ILE A 147 5.99 10.09 -0.53
C ILE A 147 6.67 10.32 0.82
N ARG A 148 7.20 11.53 1.05
CA ARG A 148 7.91 11.92 2.26
C ARG A 148 7.48 13.31 2.71
N LEU A 149 7.30 13.48 4.01
CA LEU A 149 7.16 14.79 4.64
C LEU A 149 8.49 15.15 5.28
N LEU A 150 9.07 16.29 4.92
CA LEU A 150 10.41 16.72 5.31
C LEU A 150 10.35 18.01 6.14
N ARG A 151 11.26 18.14 7.10
CA ARG A 151 11.54 19.40 7.80
C ARG A 151 12.25 20.36 6.84
N GLU A 152 12.33 21.64 7.22
CA GLU A 152 13.06 22.66 6.44
C GLU A 152 14.54 22.34 6.22
N ASP A 153 15.15 21.53 7.10
CA ASP A 153 16.53 21.06 6.96
C ASP A 153 16.69 19.82 6.06
N GLY A 154 15.60 19.35 5.45
CA GLY A 154 15.55 18.18 4.58
C GLY A 154 15.45 16.84 5.32
N THR A 155 15.40 16.83 6.66
CA THR A 155 15.23 15.58 7.41
C THR A 155 13.78 15.10 7.37
N PRO A 156 13.51 13.80 7.16
CA PRO A 156 12.14 13.31 7.12
C PRO A 156 11.47 13.37 8.50
N TYR A 157 10.20 13.73 8.51
CA TYR A 157 9.31 13.45 9.61
C TYR A 157 9.09 11.94 9.73
N LEU A 158 8.90 11.51 10.97
CA LEU A 158 8.29 10.22 11.25
C LEU A 158 6.79 10.33 10.96
N SER A 159 6.12 9.19 10.78
CA SER A 159 4.68 9.17 10.57
C SER A 159 3.84 9.71 11.73
N VAL A 160 4.41 9.78 12.94
CA VAL A 160 3.77 10.40 14.09
C VAL A 160 4.42 11.75 14.31
N ILE A 161 3.66 12.80 14.05
CA ILE A 161 4.13 14.18 14.08
C ILE A 161 3.51 14.87 15.28
N ARG A 162 4.34 15.25 16.25
CA ARG A 162 3.88 15.98 17.43
C ARG A 162 3.76 17.45 17.11
N VAL A 163 2.62 18.03 17.45
CA VAL A 163 2.29 19.43 17.18
C VAL A 163 1.65 20.08 18.41
N GLN A 164 1.77 21.40 18.49
CA GLN A 164 1.19 22.18 19.58
C GLN A 164 -0.24 22.61 19.23
N PRO A 165 -1.17 22.61 20.18
CA PRO A 165 -2.53 23.09 19.93
C PRO A 165 -2.55 24.55 19.45
N GLY A 166 -3.42 24.85 18.49
CA GLY A 166 -3.61 26.20 17.94
C GLY A 166 -2.41 26.76 17.15
N SER A 167 -1.42 25.92 16.83
CA SER A 167 -0.26 26.31 16.02
C SER A 167 -0.50 26.07 14.53
N GLN A 168 0.36 26.63 13.69
CA GLN A 168 0.42 26.27 12.27
C GLN A 168 1.61 25.35 12.04
N PHE A 169 1.37 24.21 11.42
CA PHE A 169 2.40 23.28 10.99
C PHE A 169 2.80 23.58 9.54
N SER A 170 4.09 23.53 9.25
CA SER A 170 4.64 23.71 7.90
C SER A 170 5.75 22.68 7.67
N ALA A 171 5.72 22.04 6.51
CA ALA A 171 6.72 21.06 6.09
C ALA A 171 6.93 21.12 4.57
N VAL A 172 7.98 20.46 4.08
CA VAL A 172 8.18 20.21 2.65
C VAL A 172 7.65 18.82 2.34
N LEU A 173 6.64 18.73 1.49
CA LEU A 173 6.15 17.48 0.94
C LEU A 173 6.96 17.13 -0.31
N GLU A 174 7.41 15.89 -0.42
CA GLU A 174 8.18 15.36 -1.55
C GLU A 174 7.57 14.03 -2.01
N ALA A 175 7.41 13.85 -3.33
CA ALA A 175 7.10 12.58 -3.97
C ALA A 175 8.14 12.31 -5.05
N VAL A 176 8.66 11.08 -5.09
CA VAL A 176 9.66 10.64 -6.05
C VAL A 176 9.20 9.35 -6.73
N SER A 177 9.23 9.29 -8.05
CA SER A 177 8.85 8.11 -8.84
C SER A 177 9.78 7.97 -10.06
N SER A 178 9.47 7.04 -10.98
CA SER A 178 10.06 6.95 -12.31
C SER A 178 9.55 8.03 -13.27
N SER A 179 8.47 8.73 -12.93
CA SER A 179 7.87 9.83 -13.70
C SER A 179 7.35 10.93 -12.76
N THR A 180 7.09 12.14 -13.25
CA THR A 180 6.62 13.27 -12.43
C THR A 180 5.32 12.91 -11.69
N PRO A 181 5.32 12.88 -10.35
CA PRO A 181 4.13 12.58 -9.56
C PRO A 181 3.25 13.82 -9.34
N ASP A 182 1.93 13.66 -9.35
CA ASP A 182 0.99 14.67 -8.86
C ASP A 182 0.69 14.48 -7.37
N PHE A 183 0.22 15.53 -6.70
CA PHE A 183 -0.26 15.49 -5.32
C PHE A 183 -1.75 15.76 -5.21
N THR A 184 -2.41 15.01 -4.33
CA THR A 184 -3.71 15.35 -3.77
C THR A 184 -3.65 15.13 -2.27
N ILE A 185 -4.07 16.12 -1.48
CA ILE A 185 -4.15 16.01 -0.03
C ILE A 185 -5.60 16.22 0.39
N VAL A 186 -6.06 15.40 1.33
CA VAL A 186 -7.42 15.45 1.85
C VAL A 186 -7.60 16.60 2.86
N ASP A 187 -6.58 16.86 3.69
CA ASP A 187 -6.60 17.87 4.75
C ASP A 187 -5.31 18.73 4.76
N GLY A 188 -5.48 20.06 4.69
CA GLY A 188 -4.38 21.04 4.65
C GLY A 188 -4.20 21.69 3.28
N ASP A 189 -3.26 22.64 3.20
CA ASP A 189 -2.97 23.40 1.99
C ASP A 189 -1.60 23.01 1.42
N ILE A 190 -1.52 22.94 0.09
CA ILE A 190 -0.28 22.80 -0.66
C ILE A 190 0.03 24.14 -1.35
N LEU A 191 1.22 24.66 -1.08
CA LEU A 191 1.74 25.90 -1.65
C LEU A 191 3.05 25.62 -2.38
N ASP A 192 3.46 26.53 -3.26
CA ASP A 192 4.81 26.53 -3.84
C ASP A 192 5.20 25.18 -4.49
N ILE A 193 4.34 24.63 -5.36
CA ILE A 193 4.59 23.36 -6.07
C ILE A 193 5.73 23.56 -7.08
N GLU A 194 6.74 22.71 -6.99
CA GLU A 194 7.88 22.62 -7.92
C GLU A 194 7.95 21.19 -8.48
N GLU A 195 7.89 21.06 -9.80
CA GLU A 195 7.88 19.79 -10.53
C GLU A 195 9.19 19.61 -11.31
N GLU A 196 9.74 18.40 -11.22
CA GLU A 196 10.87 17.88 -11.99
C GLU A 196 10.49 16.52 -12.61
N ASP A 197 11.24 16.05 -13.61
CA ASP A 197 10.92 14.85 -14.43
C ASP A 197 10.56 13.59 -13.62
N ASN A 198 11.01 13.46 -12.38
CA ASN A 198 10.80 12.30 -11.53
C ASN A 198 10.46 12.64 -10.07
N ARG A 199 10.18 13.93 -9.81
CA ARG A 199 10.04 14.45 -8.44
C ARG A 199 9.11 15.64 -8.41
N THR A 200 8.23 15.67 -7.43
CA THR A 200 7.42 16.85 -7.13
C THR A 200 7.61 17.22 -5.67
N THR A 201 7.87 18.49 -5.43
CA THR A 201 8.00 19.05 -4.09
C THR A 201 7.00 20.17 -3.89
N ALA A 202 6.50 20.32 -2.68
CA ALA A 202 5.61 21.42 -2.35
C ALA A 202 5.70 21.77 -0.87
N ARG A 203 5.29 22.98 -0.50
CA ARG A 203 5.14 23.38 0.89
C ARG A 203 3.76 22.96 1.40
N TYR A 204 3.74 22.05 2.38
CA TYR A 204 2.53 21.65 3.06
C TYR A 204 2.30 22.51 4.30
N VAL A 205 1.10 23.07 4.45
CA VAL A 205 0.69 23.91 5.58
C VAL A 205 -0.61 23.37 6.17
N LEU A 206 -0.68 23.31 7.49
CA LEU A 206 -1.84 22.82 8.21
C LEU A 206 -2.07 23.63 9.49
N ASP A 207 -3.29 24.11 9.68
CA ASP A 207 -3.71 24.74 10.94
C ASP A 207 -4.09 23.66 11.96
N ILE A 208 -3.43 23.67 13.11
CA ILE A 208 -3.61 22.66 14.16
C ILE A 208 -4.74 23.07 15.09
N PRO A 209 -5.71 22.19 15.39
CA PRO A 209 -6.79 22.47 16.33
C PRO A 209 -6.30 22.88 17.72
N ASP A 210 -7.13 23.64 18.45
CA ASP A 210 -6.86 24.06 19.83
C ASP A 210 -7.03 22.94 20.88
N GLU A 211 -7.79 21.90 20.54
CA GLU A 211 -8.09 20.80 21.47
C GLU A 211 -7.13 19.62 21.28
N PRO A 212 -6.65 18.99 22.39
CA PRO A 212 -5.87 17.76 22.33
C PRO A 212 -6.62 16.66 21.59
N GLN A 213 -6.05 16.18 20.50
CA GLN A 213 -6.62 15.13 19.66
C GLN A 213 -5.56 14.54 18.74
N SER A 214 -5.94 13.47 18.05
CA SER A 214 -5.18 12.91 16.94
C SER A 214 -6.02 12.95 15.67
N PHE A 215 -5.39 13.26 14.54
CA PHE A 215 -6.00 13.05 13.23
C PHE A 215 -4.95 12.54 12.25
N VAL A 216 -5.42 11.86 11.20
CA VAL A 216 -4.57 11.26 10.18
C VAL A 216 -4.73 12.07 8.90
N VAL A 217 -3.62 12.55 8.37
CA VAL A 217 -3.56 13.18 7.05
C VAL A 217 -3.21 12.09 6.04
N ASP A 218 -4.06 11.94 5.02
CA ASP A 218 -3.80 11.09 3.85
C ASP A 218 -3.27 11.96 2.71
N ILE A 219 -2.07 11.61 2.27
CA ILE A 219 -1.39 12.23 1.14
C ILE A 219 -1.39 11.22 -0.01
N ILE A 220 -2.05 11.60 -1.09
CA ILE A 220 -2.18 10.79 -2.29
C ILE A 220 -1.22 11.36 -3.32
N SER A 221 -0.39 10.50 -3.89
CA SER A 221 0.40 10.84 -5.07
C SER A 221 -0.02 9.98 -6.24
N THR A 222 -0.15 10.60 -7.40
CA THR A 222 -0.61 9.92 -8.62
C THR A 222 0.48 9.96 -9.67
N VAL A 223 0.79 8.81 -10.26
CA VAL A 223 1.69 8.69 -11.41
C VAL A 223 0.95 7.94 -12.49
N GLN A 224 0.61 8.60 -13.59
CA GLN A 224 -0.12 7.99 -14.72
C GLN A 224 -1.45 7.31 -14.31
N GLY A 225 -2.18 7.92 -13.36
CA GLY A 225 -3.41 7.37 -12.80
C GLY A 225 -3.24 6.26 -11.76
N LEU A 226 -2.01 5.86 -11.41
CA LEU A 226 -1.74 4.98 -10.27
C LEU A 226 -1.57 5.81 -9.00
N GLU A 227 -2.44 5.57 -8.03
CA GLU A 227 -2.40 6.23 -6.72
C GLU A 227 -1.45 5.51 -5.75
N THR A 228 -0.70 6.29 -4.99
CA THR A 228 0.07 5.85 -3.82
C THR A 228 -0.34 6.71 -2.63
N HIS A 229 -0.55 6.08 -1.47
CA HIS A 229 -1.02 6.78 -0.27
C HIS A 229 0.05 6.79 0.82
N ALA A 230 0.22 7.94 1.48
CA ALA A 230 1.02 8.08 2.68
C ALA A 230 0.21 8.72 3.80
N TYR A 231 0.22 8.05 4.96
CA TYR A 231 -0.56 8.44 6.12
C TYR A 231 0.33 9.00 7.23
N PHE A 232 0.02 10.21 7.69
CA PHE A 232 0.72 10.85 8.82
C PHE A 232 -0.26 11.11 9.97
N THR A 233 0.03 10.57 11.14
CA THR A 233 -0.73 10.85 12.38
C THR A 233 -0.19 12.11 13.03
N PHE A 234 -1.01 13.16 13.09
CA PHE A 234 -0.71 14.38 13.82
C PHE A 234 -1.18 14.23 15.26
N ALA A 235 -0.25 14.39 16.20
CA ALA A 235 -0.46 14.24 17.62
C ALA A 235 -0.50 15.60 18.33
N VAL A 236 -1.69 16.12 18.54
CA VAL A 236 -1.93 17.43 19.18
C VAL A 236 -1.87 17.25 20.69
N ASP A 237 -0.93 17.95 21.36
CA ASP A 237 -0.65 17.78 22.79
C ASP A 237 -0.32 16.31 23.19
N GLY A 238 0.36 15.62 22.27
CA GLY A 238 0.84 14.25 22.45
C GLY A 238 -0.21 13.16 22.31
N VAL A 239 -1.49 13.48 22.05
CA VAL A 239 -2.53 12.47 21.78
C VAL A 239 -2.30 11.87 20.40
N VAL A 240 -2.02 10.57 20.28
CA VAL A 240 -1.78 9.88 18.99
C VAL A 240 -2.93 9.01 18.53
N TYR A 241 -3.81 8.63 19.45
CA TYR A 241 -5.01 7.90 19.09
C TYR A 241 -6.08 8.13 20.15
N GLN A 242 -7.29 8.39 19.69
CA GLN A 242 -8.46 8.52 20.53
C GLN A 242 -9.60 7.71 19.93
N PHE A 243 -10.30 6.99 20.79
CA PHE A 243 -11.48 6.22 20.41
C PHE A 243 -12.53 6.37 21.49
N ASP A 244 -13.67 6.96 21.11
CA ASP A 244 -14.83 7.04 21.99
C ASP A 244 -16.08 6.74 21.15
N GLN A 245 -16.52 5.48 21.20
CA GLN A 245 -17.74 5.03 20.54
C GLN A 245 -18.73 4.48 21.57
N GLU A 246 -20.01 4.80 21.38
CA GLU A 246 -21.07 4.23 22.21
C GLU A 246 -21.02 2.69 22.19
N GLY A 247 -21.15 2.07 23.36
CA GLY A 247 -21.10 0.62 23.48
C GLY A 247 -19.69 0.03 23.50
N SER A 248 -18.64 0.84 23.54
CA SER A 248 -17.24 0.41 23.75
C SER A 248 -16.54 1.25 24.82
N PRO A 249 -15.46 0.74 25.43
CA PRO A 249 -14.58 1.54 26.29
C PRO A 249 -13.99 2.71 25.51
N ALA A 250 -13.86 3.86 26.18
CA ALA A 250 -13.13 4.97 25.62
C ALA A 250 -11.64 4.73 25.79
N MET A 251 -10.84 5.07 24.78
CA MET A 251 -9.40 4.87 24.78
C MET A 251 -8.69 6.15 24.36
N ASN A 252 -7.60 6.46 25.04
CA ASN A 252 -6.74 7.59 24.72
C ASN A 252 -5.28 7.15 24.84
N LEU A 253 -4.57 7.13 23.71
CA LEU A 253 -3.15 6.84 23.66
C LEU A 253 -2.39 8.15 23.49
N ARG A 254 -1.52 8.44 24.46
CA ARG A 254 -0.64 9.61 24.45
C ARG A 254 0.80 9.19 24.31
N VAL A 255 1.64 10.05 23.74
CA VAL A 255 3.09 9.86 23.69
C VAL A 255 3.77 10.83 24.62
N ALA A 256 4.50 10.28 25.59
CA ALA A 256 5.32 11.04 26.50
C ALA A 256 6.54 11.65 25.80
N GLU A 257 7.18 12.64 26.44
CA GLU A 257 8.36 13.34 25.90
C GLU A 257 9.52 12.39 25.56
N ASP A 258 9.67 11.30 26.30
CA ASP A 258 10.70 10.28 26.10
C ASP A 258 10.41 9.31 24.93
N GLY A 259 9.23 9.42 24.31
CA GLY A 259 8.81 8.55 23.21
C GLY A 259 7.97 7.35 23.65
N SER A 260 7.79 7.11 24.94
CA SER A 260 6.92 6.04 25.44
C SER A 260 5.43 6.35 25.19
N GLY A 261 4.64 5.31 24.95
CA GLY A 261 3.19 5.43 24.84
C GLY A 261 2.50 5.16 26.18
N GLU A 262 1.47 5.94 26.49
CA GLU A 262 0.57 5.70 27.62
C GLU A 262 -0.86 5.56 27.09
N LEU A 263 -1.43 4.37 27.22
CA LEU A 263 -2.80 4.06 26.83
C LEU A 263 -3.70 4.09 28.06
N GLU A 264 -4.60 5.07 28.12
CA GLU A 264 -5.71 5.10 29.05
C GLU A 264 -6.92 4.39 28.43
N VAL A 265 -7.51 3.43 29.15
CA VAL A 265 -8.75 2.74 28.78
C VAL A 265 -9.78 2.95 29.87
N ARG A 266 -10.90 3.56 29.51
CA ARG A 266 -12.01 3.88 30.40
C ARG A 266 -13.22 3.00 30.09
N PHE A 267 -13.42 1.98 30.91
CA PHE A 267 -14.56 1.08 30.87
C PHE A 267 -15.81 1.78 31.42
N ARG A 268 -16.91 1.75 30.66
CA ARG A 268 -18.14 2.45 31.05
C ARG A 268 -18.79 1.78 32.26
N ALA A 269 -19.50 2.56 33.07
CA ALA A 269 -20.29 2.07 34.20
C ALA A 269 -21.46 1.15 33.73
N THR A 270 -21.26 -0.17 33.78
CA THR A 270 -22.30 -1.16 33.46
C THR A 270 -22.05 -2.49 34.18
N LYS A 271 -23.13 -3.25 34.45
CA LYS A 271 -23.08 -4.65 34.94
C LYS A 271 -22.91 -5.66 33.81
N ASP A 272 -23.21 -5.23 32.59
CA ASP A 272 -23.09 -6.04 31.41
C ASP A 272 -21.64 -6.12 30.97
N ILE A 273 -21.36 -7.02 30.05
CA ILE A 273 -20.00 -7.13 29.53
C ILE A 273 -19.80 -6.19 28.35
N GLN A 274 -18.56 -5.75 28.19
CA GLN A 274 -18.17 -4.73 27.22
C GLN A 274 -17.08 -5.29 26.30
N PRO A 275 -17.21 -5.17 24.97
CA PRO A 275 -16.13 -5.54 24.07
C PRO A 275 -14.93 -4.61 24.31
N PHE A 276 -13.73 -5.14 24.35
CA PHE A 276 -12.51 -4.35 24.46
C PHE A 276 -11.41 -4.95 23.59
N SER A 277 -10.54 -4.09 23.07
CA SER A 277 -9.31 -4.47 22.38
C SER A 277 -8.29 -3.35 22.53
N LEU A 278 -7.02 -3.65 22.34
CA LEU A 278 -5.95 -2.70 22.56
C LEU A 278 -5.34 -2.28 21.21
N PRO A 279 -5.16 -0.97 20.96
CA PRO A 279 -4.50 -0.46 19.75
C PRO A 279 -2.97 -0.66 19.81
N CYS A 280 -2.40 -0.90 20.99
CA CYS A 280 -0.98 -1.16 21.18
C CYS A 280 -0.75 -2.36 22.10
N MET A 281 0.43 -2.97 22.01
CA MET A 281 0.84 -3.98 22.96
C MET A 281 1.38 -3.29 24.22
N PRO A 282 0.83 -3.56 25.40
CA PRO A 282 1.39 -3.04 26.63
C PRO A 282 2.67 -3.79 27.02
N ASP A 283 3.52 -3.11 27.77
CA ASP A 283 4.81 -3.64 28.25
C ASP A 283 4.62 -4.85 29.18
N GLU A 284 3.54 -4.80 29.97
CA GLU A 284 3.06 -5.90 30.78
C GLU A 284 1.90 -6.58 30.06
N THR A 285 1.98 -7.89 29.83
CA THR A 285 0.94 -8.64 29.11
C THR A 285 0.12 -9.54 30.04
N SER A 286 0.55 -9.72 31.29
CA SER A 286 -0.18 -10.47 32.29
C SER A 286 -1.45 -9.74 32.72
N LEU A 287 -2.60 -10.40 32.59
CA LEU A 287 -3.89 -9.89 33.05
C LEU A 287 -3.91 -9.63 34.57
N ASP A 288 -3.23 -10.47 35.34
CA ASP A 288 -3.10 -10.29 36.79
C ASP A 288 -2.36 -9.00 37.14
N ALA A 289 -1.38 -8.61 36.34
CA ALA A 289 -0.62 -7.38 36.56
C ALA A 289 -1.34 -6.16 35.98
N LEU A 290 -1.97 -6.29 34.81
CA LEU A 290 -2.72 -5.22 34.15
C LEU A 290 -3.96 -4.78 34.91
N PHE A 291 -4.64 -5.74 35.54
CA PHE A 291 -5.89 -5.52 36.26
C PHE A 291 -5.73 -5.70 37.78
N ALA A 292 -4.48 -5.70 38.26
CA ALA A 292 -4.18 -5.63 39.69
C ALA A 292 -4.85 -4.40 40.30
N ASP A 293 -5.57 -4.60 41.39
CA ASP A 293 -6.24 -3.51 42.14
C ASP A 293 -7.27 -2.70 41.32
N THR A 294 -7.77 -3.23 40.21
CA THR A 294 -8.84 -2.63 39.41
C THR A 294 -10.21 -3.23 39.75
N ASP A 295 -11.27 -2.55 39.33
CA ASP A 295 -12.64 -3.09 39.39
C ASP A 295 -12.93 -4.13 38.29
N VAL A 296 -11.96 -4.55 37.47
CA VAL A 296 -12.15 -5.60 36.46
C VAL A 296 -12.23 -6.98 37.13
N ARG A 297 -13.38 -7.64 36.99
CA ARG A 297 -13.67 -8.95 37.61
C ARG A 297 -13.33 -10.12 36.70
N HIS A 298 -13.75 -10.03 35.44
CA HIS A 298 -13.54 -11.07 34.44
C HIS A 298 -13.10 -10.48 33.11
N VAL A 299 -12.21 -11.19 32.44
CA VAL A 299 -11.89 -11.00 31.04
C VAL A 299 -12.23 -12.26 30.27
N TYR A 300 -13.04 -12.13 29.24
CA TYR A 300 -13.49 -13.23 28.39
C TYR A 300 -12.74 -13.18 27.06
N SER A 301 -12.36 -14.35 26.57
CA SER A 301 -11.83 -14.55 25.23
C SER A 301 -12.48 -15.76 24.56
N TYR A 302 -12.19 -15.97 23.29
CA TYR A 302 -12.65 -17.13 22.53
C TYR A 302 -11.44 -17.80 21.88
N ASP A 303 -11.36 -19.13 21.99
CA ASP A 303 -10.41 -19.93 21.24
C ASP A 303 -11.11 -20.52 20.00
N PRO A 304 -10.81 -20.02 18.80
CA PRO A 304 -11.43 -20.51 17.57
C PRO A 304 -11.02 -21.94 17.20
N VAL A 305 -9.91 -22.46 17.72
CA VAL A 305 -9.43 -23.81 17.40
C VAL A 305 -10.23 -24.87 18.16
N SER A 306 -10.45 -24.65 19.47
CA SER A 306 -11.26 -25.53 20.32
C SER A 306 -12.75 -25.19 20.31
N ALA A 307 -13.11 -24.01 19.78
CA ALA A 307 -14.45 -23.42 19.85
C ALA A 307 -14.95 -23.21 21.29
N GLU A 308 -14.02 -22.93 22.22
CA GLU A 308 -14.30 -22.74 23.64
C GLU A 308 -14.19 -21.28 24.08
N ARG A 309 -15.00 -20.91 25.07
CA ARG A 309 -14.89 -19.63 25.77
C ARG A 309 -13.84 -19.76 26.87
N LEU A 310 -12.85 -18.88 26.85
CA LEU A 310 -11.82 -18.76 27.88
C LEU A 310 -12.16 -17.63 28.85
N ILE A 311 -11.90 -17.81 30.14
CA ILE A 311 -12.14 -16.82 31.19
C ILE A 311 -10.87 -16.60 32.02
N TRP A 312 -10.49 -15.35 32.16
CA TRP A 312 -9.64 -14.89 33.25
C TRP A 312 -10.50 -14.29 34.36
N THR A 313 -10.15 -14.60 35.61
CA THR A 313 -10.84 -14.12 36.81
C THR A 313 -9.84 -13.53 37.79
N ASN A 314 -10.05 -12.27 38.17
CA ASN A 314 -9.19 -11.57 39.09
C ASN A 314 -9.11 -12.30 40.45
N GLY A 315 -7.89 -12.66 40.86
CA GLY A 315 -7.62 -13.35 42.12
C GLY A 315 -8.08 -14.82 42.18
N ALA A 316 -8.34 -15.48 41.05
CA ALA A 316 -8.75 -16.88 40.98
C ALA A 316 -8.11 -17.62 39.79
N PRO A 317 -8.17 -18.97 39.75
CA PRO A 317 -7.69 -19.74 38.60
C PRO A 317 -8.37 -19.30 37.29
N SER A 318 -7.57 -19.23 36.23
CA SER A 318 -7.96 -18.67 34.93
C SER A 318 -7.59 -19.62 33.79
N ASP A 319 -8.36 -19.60 32.70
CA ASP A 319 -8.12 -20.42 31.50
C ASP A 319 -6.98 -19.84 30.63
N PHE A 320 -6.68 -18.56 30.81
CA PHE A 320 -5.60 -17.82 30.18
C PHE A 320 -5.17 -16.66 31.09
N ASP A 321 -3.95 -16.18 30.92
CA ASP A 321 -3.33 -15.17 31.79
C ASP A 321 -2.72 -14.00 31.02
N GLN A 322 -2.63 -14.08 29.68
CA GLN A 322 -1.99 -13.04 28.86
C GLN A 322 -2.91 -12.46 27.81
N ILE A 323 -2.75 -11.16 27.56
CA ILE A 323 -3.30 -10.50 26.38
C ILE A 323 -2.37 -10.67 25.17
N SER A 324 -2.93 -10.55 23.97
CA SER A 324 -2.23 -10.71 22.71
C SER A 324 -2.66 -9.64 21.72
N VAL A 325 -1.73 -9.17 20.89
CA VAL A 325 -2.05 -8.33 19.73
C VAL A 325 -3.00 -9.07 18.80
N PHE A 326 -3.81 -8.32 18.06
CA PHE A 326 -4.79 -8.82 17.09
C PHE A 326 -5.93 -9.66 17.68
N LYS A 327 -6.01 -9.73 19.01
CA LYS A 327 -7.08 -10.45 19.71
C LYS A 327 -7.99 -9.45 20.41
N SER A 328 -9.28 -9.76 20.35
CA SER A 328 -10.29 -9.02 21.10
C SER A 328 -10.82 -9.82 22.27
N TYR A 329 -11.39 -9.08 23.22
CA TYR A 329 -11.82 -9.60 24.51
C TYR A 329 -13.14 -8.96 24.92
N PHE A 330 -13.74 -9.50 25.98
CA PHE A 330 -14.80 -8.80 26.69
C PHE A 330 -14.42 -8.63 28.15
N VAL A 331 -14.76 -7.49 28.73
CA VAL A 331 -14.53 -7.17 30.15
C VAL A 331 -15.85 -7.11 30.89
N ARG A 332 -15.85 -7.62 32.12
CA ARG A 332 -16.91 -7.40 33.11
C ARG A 332 -16.32 -6.76 34.36
N LEU A 333 -16.93 -5.66 34.78
CA LEU A 333 -16.60 -4.98 36.03
C LEU A 333 -17.22 -5.68 37.24
N ALA A 334 -16.59 -5.57 38.41
CA ALA A 334 -17.06 -6.07 39.69
C ALA A 334 -18.26 -5.26 40.19
N HIS A 335 -18.20 -3.95 39.97
CA HIS A 335 -19.20 -2.95 40.36
C HIS A 335 -19.75 -2.24 39.12
N ASN A 336 -20.84 -1.48 39.29
CA ASN A 336 -21.49 -0.73 38.20
C ASN A 336 -20.98 0.71 38.16
N ASP A 337 -19.67 0.87 38.29
CA ASP A 337 -18.98 2.15 38.32
C ASP A 337 -18.03 2.21 37.11
N GLU A 338 -17.69 3.43 36.69
CA GLU A 338 -16.70 3.62 35.62
C GLU A 338 -15.32 3.26 36.15
N GLU A 339 -14.52 2.55 35.34
CA GLU A 339 -13.17 2.14 35.71
C GLU A 339 -12.18 2.58 34.65
N THR A 340 -11.09 3.22 35.08
CA THR A 340 -10.00 3.64 34.20
C THR A 340 -8.75 2.83 34.50
N VAL A 341 -8.19 2.22 33.47
CA VAL A 341 -6.94 1.47 33.54
C VAL A 341 -5.94 2.09 32.59
N THR A 342 -4.70 2.27 33.03
CA THR A 342 -3.63 2.87 32.24
C THR A 342 -2.53 1.87 32.00
N PHE A 343 -2.03 1.83 30.77
CA PHE A 343 -0.99 0.92 30.32
C PHE A 343 0.17 1.70 29.70
N SER A 344 1.41 1.29 30.01
CA SER A 344 2.56 1.68 29.18
C SER A 344 2.59 0.81 27.93
N CYS A 345 2.73 1.44 26.78
CA CYS A 345 2.82 0.78 25.48
C CYS A 345 4.17 1.10 24.81
N LEU A 346 4.77 0.07 24.23
CA LEU A 346 5.83 0.22 23.25
C LEU A 346 5.24 0.79 21.96
N LEU A 347 5.57 2.04 21.68
CA LEU A 347 5.42 2.62 20.36
C LEU A 347 6.71 2.32 19.62
N GLU A 348 6.69 1.31 18.74
CA GLU A 348 7.82 1.12 17.83
C GLU A 348 7.95 2.38 16.99
N GLN A 349 9.14 3.01 17.04
CA GLN A 349 9.39 4.16 16.20
C GLN A 349 9.33 3.68 14.76
N PRO A 350 8.46 4.24 13.91
CA PRO A 350 8.58 4.09 12.46
C PRO A 350 10.04 4.22 12.05
N GLY A 351 10.56 3.22 11.34
CA GLY A 351 11.77 3.44 10.54
C GLY A 351 11.57 4.66 9.62
N SER A 352 12.66 5.26 9.18
CA SER A 352 12.63 6.33 8.17
C SER A 352 11.72 5.93 7.01
N VAL A 353 10.80 6.84 6.66
CA VAL A 353 9.70 6.75 5.66
C VAL A 353 10.20 6.52 4.22
N GLU A 354 11.42 6.01 4.05
CA GLU A 354 11.98 5.76 2.71
C GLU A 354 11.25 4.66 1.95
N ASN A 355 10.38 3.87 2.60
CA ASN A 355 9.41 2.98 1.93
C ASN A 355 8.33 2.35 2.85
N ASN A 356 8.15 2.78 4.09
CA ASN A 356 7.16 2.16 4.97
C ASN A 356 6.67 3.13 6.06
N LEU A 357 5.36 3.06 6.31
CA LEU A 357 4.70 3.57 7.50
C LEU A 357 5.30 2.97 8.79
N PRO A 358 4.98 3.52 9.97
CA PRO A 358 5.29 2.99 11.29
C PRO A 358 4.78 1.58 11.40
N ASP A 359 5.74 0.69 11.39
CA ASP A 359 5.55 -0.69 11.75
C ASP A 359 5.16 -0.72 13.23
N LEU A 360 3.93 -1.11 13.52
CA LEU A 360 3.59 -1.66 14.81
C LEU A 360 3.68 -3.17 14.65
N ALA A 361 4.90 -3.67 14.89
CA ALA A 361 5.33 -5.06 14.94
C ALA A 361 5.38 -5.82 13.59
N ALA A 362 6.48 -5.62 12.89
CA ALA A 362 7.23 -6.57 12.06
C ALA A 362 6.37 -7.52 11.24
N SER A 363 5.77 -7.08 10.13
CA SER A 363 5.28 -7.96 9.03
C SER A 363 4.70 -9.31 9.49
N ARG A 364 3.92 -9.32 10.58
CA ARG A 364 3.42 -10.57 11.16
C ARG A 364 2.24 -10.99 10.31
N GLN A 365 2.49 -11.90 9.37
CA GLN A 365 1.42 -12.66 8.75
C GLN A 365 0.72 -13.46 9.85
N GLN A 366 -0.43 -12.97 10.30
CA GLN A 366 -1.30 -13.74 11.17
C GLN A 366 -2.28 -14.50 10.30
N THR A 367 -2.50 -15.77 10.58
CA THR A 367 -3.53 -16.54 9.90
C THR A 367 -4.62 -16.86 10.90
N LEU A 368 -5.83 -16.35 10.66
CA LEU A 368 -6.99 -16.73 11.46
C LEU A 368 -7.43 -18.14 11.04
N PRO A 369 -7.74 -19.03 12.00
CA PRO A 369 -8.35 -20.32 11.68
C PRO A 369 -9.77 -20.15 11.13
N ALA A 370 -10.27 -21.20 10.48
CA ALA A 370 -11.66 -21.28 10.04
C ALA A 370 -12.62 -21.15 11.24
N GLY A 371 -13.76 -20.50 11.02
CA GLY A 371 -14.77 -20.22 12.04
C GLY A 371 -14.80 -18.77 12.49
N TRP A 372 -15.27 -18.57 13.72
CA TRP A 372 -15.47 -17.25 14.33
C TRP A 372 -14.22 -16.81 15.09
N ASN A 373 -13.71 -15.62 14.78
CA ASN A 373 -12.48 -15.09 15.37
C ASN A 373 -12.74 -13.71 15.97
N PRO A 374 -12.49 -13.49 17.28
CA PRO A 374 -12.47 -12.14 17.84
C PRO A 374 -11.17 -11.44 17.43
N PHE A 375 -11.28 -10.31 16.77
CA PHE A 375 -10.17 -9.63 16.10
C PHE A 375 -10.22 -8.11 16.31
N SER A 376 -9.04 -7.52 16.45
CA SER A 376 -8.86 -6.07 16.44
C SER A 376 -7.62 -5.69 15.66
N LEU A 377 -7.70 -4.55 14.97
CA LEU A 377 -6.55 -3.95 14.33
C LEU A 377 -5.68 -3.24 15.41
N PRO A 378 -4.37 -3.52 15.52
CA PRO A 378 -3.46 -2.66 16.24
C PRO A 378 -3.13 -1.42 15.40
N GLY A 379 -2.65 -0.38 16.06
CA GLY A 379 -2.19 0.85 15.45
C GLY A 379 -3.00 2.07 15.81
N THR A 380 -2.67 3.16 15.13
CA THR A 380 -3.32 4.46 15.32
C THR A 380 -4.07 4.91 14.06
N VAL A 381 -3.86 4.22 12.93
CA VAL A 381 -4.42 4.58 11.62
C VAL A 381 -5.47 3.54 11.19
N PRO A 382 -6.68 3.96 10.81
CA PRO A 382 -7.67 3.08 10.19
C PRO A 382 -7.15 2.37 8.94
N LYS A 383 -7.51 1.10 8.75
CA LYS A 383 -7.12 0.32 7.56
C LYS A 383 -8.31 -0.43 6.94
N PRO A 384 -8.56 -0.27 5.63
CA PRO A 384 -9.57 -1.06 4.91
C PRO A 384 -9.15 -2.52 4.80
N LEU A 385 -10.14 -3.42 4.71
CA LEU A 385 -9.82 -4.85 4.68
C LEU A 385 -9.16 -5.31 3.37
N ASN A 386 -9.19 -4.52 2.29
CA ASN A 386 -8.42 -4.83 1.06
C ASN A 386 -6.89 -4.83 1.32
N THR A 387 -6.41 -4.11 2.35
CA THR A 387 -5.03 -4.25 2.82
C THR A 387 -4.77 -5.62 3.49
N PHE A 388 -5.83 -6.37 3.84
CA PHE A 388 -5.78 -7.80 4.15
C PHE A 388 -6.02 -8.64 2.90
N THR A 389 -5.01 -9.38 2.48
CA THR A 389 -5.17 -10.27 1.32
C THR A 389 -5.96 -11.52 1.71
N SER A 390 -7.27 -11.51 1.49
CA SER A 390 -8.08 -12.74 1.48
C SER A 390 -8.22 -13.29 0.07
N VAL A 391 -8.04 -14.59 -0.09
CA VAL A 391 -8.40 -15.32 -1.32
C VAL A 391 -9.86 -15.78 -1.32
N GLU A 392 -10.59 -15.56 -0.22
CA GLU A 392 -11.95 -16.07 -0.02
C GLU A 392 -12.88 -15.07 0.67
N ASN A 393 -14.18 -15.33 0.56
CA ASN A 393 -15.21 -14.55 1.23
C ASN A 393 -15.18 -14.79 2.75
N TYR A 394 -15.23 -13.73 3.53
CA TYR A 394 -15.43 -13.75 4.97
C TYR A 394 -16.51 -12.73 5.34
N GLU A 395 -17.06 -12.86 6.54
CA GLU A 395 -18.05 -11.94 7.08
C GLU A 395 -17.44 -11.17 8.24
N LEU A 396 -17.74 -9.86 8.29
CA LEU A 396 -17.28 -8.96 9.34
C LEU A 396 -18.46 -8.47 10.18
N TYR A 397 -18.29 -8.49 11.49
CA TYR A 397 -19.27 -7.97 12.43
C TYR A 397 -18.59 -7.05 13.44
N THR A 398 -19.29 -5.99 13.84
CA THR A 398 -18.92 -5.16 14.98
C THR A 398 -19.90 -5.42 16.12
N CYS A 399 -19.44 -5.34 17.36
CA CYS A 399 -20.30 -5.54 18.54
C CYS A 399 -20.21 -4.34 19.47
N GLY A 400 -21.36 -3.96 20.02
CA GLY A 400 -21.42 -3.06 21.17
C GLY A 400 -21.60 -3.81 22.49
N GLN A 401 -21.84 -3.03 23.54
CA GLN A 401 -22.31 -3.53 24.84
C GLN A 401 -23.48 -4.51 24.67
N ASN A 402 -23.59 -5.48 25.58
CA ASN A 402 -24.62 -6.52 25.56
C ASN A 402 -24.54 -7.52 24.39
N TYR A 403 -23.38 -7.68 23.76
CA TYR A 403 -23.20 -8.58 22.61
C TYR A 403 -24.17 -8.29 21.46
N ARG A 404 -24.56 -7.03 21.28
CA ARG A 404 -25.33 -6.63 20.12
C ARG A 404 -24.37 -6.46 18.97
N CYS A 405 -24.31 -7.48 18.12
CA CYS A 405 -23.44 -7.51 16.98
C CYS A 405 -24.24 -7.27 15.70
N GLU A 406 -23.66 -6.50 14.79
CA GLU A 406 -24.20 -6.22 13.47
C GLU A 406 -23.14 -6.52 12.41
N GLN A 407 -23.59 -7.06 11.28
CA GLN A 407 -22.73 -7.28 10.12
C GLN A 407 -22.42 -5.93 9.46
N ILE A 408 -21.17 -5.75 9.06
CA ILE A 408 -20.70 -4.57 8.33
C ILE A 408 -20.06 -4.99 7.02
N ASP A 409 -19.93 -4.04 6.08
CA ASP A 409 -19.32 -4.30 4.78
C ASP A 409 -17.83 -4.63 4.94
N VAL A 410 -17.32 -5.56 4.12
CA VAL A 410 -15.90 -5.91 4.10
C VAL A 410 -15.04 -4.76 3.58
N ASP A 411 -15.59 -3.83 2.82
CA ASP A 411 -14.83 -2.65 2.39
C ASP A 411 -14.79 -1.54 3.46
N THR A 412 -15.46 -1.74 4.61
CA THR A 412 -15.46 -0.78 5.71
C THR A 412 -14.05 -0.63 6.31
N PRO A 413 -13.49 0.59 6.39
CA PRO A 413 -12.23 0.83 7.09
C PRO A 413 -12.31 0.39 8.56
N LEU A 414 -11.42 -0.53 8.95
CA LEU A 414 -11.30 -0.95 10.34
C LEU A 414 -10.56 0.12 11.14
N GLN A 415 -11.16 0.53 12.24
CA GLN A 415 -10.51 1.35 13.25
C GLN A 415 -9.65 0.48 14.17
N PRO A 416 -8.41 0.91 14.49
CA PRO A 416 -7.60 0.25 15.49
C PRO A 416 -8.29 0.24 16.85
N GLY A 417 -7.94 -0.70 17.73
CA GLY A 417 -8.50 -0.82 19.09
C GLY A 417 -9.99 -1.20 19.15
N ARG A 418 -10.70 -1.18 18.02
CA ARG A 418 -12.11 -1.61 17.96
C ARG A 418 -12.22 -3.13 17.88
N PHE A 419 -13.28 -3.65 18.52
CA PHE A 419 -13.64 -5.06 18.52
C PHE A 419 -14.37 -5.45 17.22
N TYR A 420 -13.94 -6.54 16.61
CA TYR A 420 -14.62 -7.18 15.49
C TYR A 420 -14.75 -8.70 15.69
N TRP A 421 -15.82 -9.28 15.13
CA TRP A 421 -15.85 -10.71 14.82
C TRP A 421 -15.62 -10.90 13.33
N ILE A 422 -14.73 -11.84 13.00
CA ILE A 422 -14.51 -12.30 11.63
C ILE A 422 -14.94 -13.76 11.55
N SER A 423 -15.89 -14.05 10.66
CA SER A 423 -16.30 -15.42 10.34
C SER A 423 -15.74 -15.80 8.96
N THR A 424 -14.97 -16.88 8.90
CA THR A 424 -14.37 -17.35 7.65
C THR A 424 -14.54 -18.87 7.49
N PRO A 425 -14.92 -19.38 6.30
CA PRO A 425 -15.08 -20.82 6.07
C PRO A 425 -13.74 -21.57 6.07
N ASN A 426 -12.66 -20.88 5.69
CA ASN A 426 -11.29 -21.42 5.69
C ASN A 426 -10.34 -20.54 6.48
N ARG A 427 -9.05 -20.90 6.49
CA ARG A 427 -8.02 -20.07 7.12
C ARG A 427 -7.91 -18.75 6.37
N LEU A 428 -7.98 -17.64 7.10
CA LEU A 428 -7.86 -16.29 6.55
C LEU A 428 -6.46 -15.75 6.83
N PRO A 429 -5.58 -15.62 5.82
CA PRO A 429 -4.31 -14.95 5.98
C PRO A 429 -4.56 -13.45 6.12
N LEU A 430 -4.27 -12.89 7.28
CA LEU A 430 -4.15 -11.46 7.46
C LEU A 430 -2.74 -11.08 7.02
N ARG A 431 -2.63 -10.56 5.81
CA ARG A 431 -1.43 -9.84 5.41
C ARG A 431 -1.67 -8.38 5.72
N TYR A 432 -0.73 -7.76 6.40
CA TYR A 432 -0.70 -6.32 6.50
C TYR A 432 0.18 -5.88 5.33
N SER A 433 -0.40 -5.64 4.16
CA SER A 433 0.37 -4.96 3.11
C SER A 433 0.38 -3.48 3.47
N ILE A 434 1.57 -2.97 3.76
CA ILE A 434 1.83 -1.55 3.57
C ILE A 434 1.93 -1.43 2.04
N GLU A 435 0.86 -0.97 1.41
CA GLU A 435 0.86 -0.67 -0.03
C GLU A 435 1.82 0.48 -0.34
#